data_AF-A0A1W1IAA9-F1
#
_entry.id   AF-A0A1W1IAA9-F1
#
_cell.length_a   1.000
_cell.length_b   1.000
_cell.length_c   1.000
_cell.angle_alpha   90.00
_cell.angle_beta   90.00
_cell.angle_gamma   90.00
#
_symmetry.space_group_name_H-M   'P 1'
#
loop_
_entity.id
_entity.type
_entity.pdbx_description
1 polymer ?
#
loop_
_entity_poly.entity_id
_entity_poly.type
_entity_poly.pdbx_seq_one_letter_code
_entity_poly.pdbx_strand_id
1 'polypeptide(L)'
;MEGERGIDRSISKRHHGIAGGRVLRGLVDKVCENCSAIFACGGYQCWCGGLEITRSQMKWIAERFRDCLCPVCLKKVSTGELGPRISDPID
;
A
#
# COMPACT_ATOMS: atom_id res chain seq x y z
N MET A 1 -17.66 50.17 -30.58
CA MET A 1 -17.30 49.38 -31.78
C MET A 1 -15.81 49.11 -31.66
N GLU A 2 -15.35 47.92 -32.07
CA GLU A 2 -13.94 47.44 -32.02
C GLU A 2 -13.53 46.92 -30.62
N GLY A 3 -13.39 45.61 -30.37
CA GLY A 3 -12.36 44.70 -30.90
C GLY A 3 -11.23 44.69 -29.84
N GLU A 4 -10.73 43.59 -29.26
CA GLU A 4 -10.17 42.41 -29.90
C GLU A 4 -9.97 41.30 -28.86
N ARG A 5 -10.32 40.05 -29.22
CA ARG A 5 -10.01 38.83 -28.46
C ARG A 5 -8.65 38.31 -28.93
N GLY A 6 -7.63 38.46 -28.10
CA GLY A 6 -6.31 37.87 -28.30
C GLY A 6 -6.24 36.45 -27.72
N ILE A 7 -6.22 35.47 -28.61
CA ILE A 7 -5.75 34.10 -28.38
C ILE A 7 -4.23 34.09 -28.17
N ASP A 8 -3.73 33.46 -27.11
CA ASP A 8 -2.35 32.97 -27.09
C ASP A 8 -2.29 31.47 -26.78
N ARG A 9 -2.05 30.71 -27.86
CA ARG A 9 -1.63 29.32 -27.84
C ARG A 9 -0.14 29.29 -27.51
N SER A 10 0.20 29.34 -26.22
CA SER A 10 1.54 28.99 -25.77
C SER A 10 1.56 27.56 -25.21
N ILE A 11 1.90 26.64 -26.10
CA ILE A 11 2.35 25.28 -25.83
C ILE A 11 3.50 25.34 -24.82
N SER A 12 3.21 25.12 -23.55
CA SER A 12 4.25 25.05 -22.52
C SER A 12 4.84 23.64 -22.48
N LYS A 13 5.87 23.47 -23.31
CA LYS A 13 7.16 22.86 -22.97
C LYS A 13 7.15 21.44 -22.37
N ARG A 14 7.70 20.52 -23.17
CA ARG A 14 8.33 19.28 -22.72
C ARG A 14 9.37 19.59 -21.64
N HIS A 15 9.24 18.99 -20.46
CA HIS A 15 10.31 18.90 -19.49
C HIS A 15 10.70 17.43 -19.35
N HIS A 16 11.76 17.05 -20.06
CA HIS A 16 12.61 15.92 -19.68
C HIS A 16 13.31 16.32 -18.36
N GLY A 17 12.80 15.80 -17.24
CA GLY A 17 13.43 15.91 -15.94
C GLY A 17 14.09 14.59 -15.57
N ILE A 18 15.33 14.37 -16.03
CA ILE A 18 16.24 13.44 -15.35
C ILE A 18 16.72 14.19 -14.11
N ALA A 19 15.94 14.09 -13.04
CA ALA A 19 16.32 14.53 -11.71
C ALA A 19 16.37 13.29 -10.82
N GLY A 20 17.60 12.83 -10.55
CA GLY A 20 17.88 11.90 -9.46
C GLY A 20 17.48 12.55 -8.14
N GLY A 21 16.23 12.41 -7.75
CA GLY A 21 15.76 12.73 -6.42
C GLY A 21 16.30 11.67 -5.47
N ARG A 22 17.18 12.07 -4.55
CA ARG A 22 17.34 11.31 -3.30
C ARG A 22 16.01 11.44 -2.57
N VAL A 23 15.08 10.53 -2.85
CA VAL A 23 13.80 10.43 -2.14
C VAL A 23 14.20 10.15 -0.70
N LEU A 24 13.97 11.14 0.18
CA LEU A 24 13.93 10.93 1.62
C LEU A 24 13.14 9.63 1.83
N ARG A 25 13.66 8.68 2.62
CA ARG A 25 13.00 7.40 2.91
C ARG A 25 11.70 7.66 3.70
N GLY A 26 10.72 8.26 3.05
CA GLY A 26 9.35 8.38 3.50
C GLY A 26 8.67 7.03 3.35
N LEU A 27 7.59 6.86 4.10
CA LEU A 27 6.68 5.72 4.04
C LEU A 27 6.56 5.22 2.60
N VAL A 28 7.05 4.01 2.33
CA VAL A 28 7.04 3.45 0.97
C VAL A 28 5.62 3.03 0.66
N ASP A 29 4.99 3.67 -0.32
CA ASP A 29 3.69 3.23 -0.78
C ASP A 29 3.81 1.84 -1.43
N LYS A 30 3.08 0.90 -0.86
CA LYS A 30 2.96 -0.48 -1.35
C LYS A 30 1.51 -0.78 -1.68
N VAL A 31 1.31 -1.76 -2.55
CA VAL A 31 -0.02 -2.26 -2.91
C VAL A 31 -0.29 -3.51 -2.10
N CYS A 32 -1.42 -3.54 -1.39
CA CYS A 32 -1.83 -4.70 -0.61
C CYS A 32 -2.14 -5.89 -1.52
N GLU A 33 -1.55 -7.05 -1.28
CA GLU A 33 -1.82 -8.25 -2.08
C GLU A 33 -3.28 -8.74 -1.95
N ASN A 34 -3.92 -8.52 -0.80
CA ASN A 34 -5.28 -8.98 -0.53
C ASN A 34 -6.39 -8.06 -1.09
N CYS A 35 -6.25 -6.74 -0.93
CA CYS A 35 -7.29 -5.78 -1.33
C CYS A 35 -6.87 -4.81 -2.43
N SER A 36 -5.63 -4.89 -2.90
CA SER A 36 -5.05 -4.02 -3.93
C SER A 36 -5.06 -2.52 -3.58
N ALA A 37 -5.31 -2.16 -2.32
CA ALA A 37 -5.23 -0.78 -1.85
C ALA A 37 -3.78 -0.34 -1.70
N ILE A 38 -3.51 0.91 -2.10
CA ILE A 38 -2.22 1.56 -1.84
C ILE A 38 -2.17 1.92 -0.34
N PHE A 39 -1.08 1.56 0.32
CA PHE A 39 -0.85 1.85 1.72
C PHE A 39 0.62 2.15 2.00
N ALA A 40 0.84 2.94 3.04
CA ALA A 40 2.17 3.20 3.54
C ALA A 40 2.76 1.99 4.25
N CYS A 41 3.84 1.43 3.70
CA CYS A 41 4.66 0.45 4.37
C CYS A 41 5.43 1.12 5.50
N GLY A 42 5.23 0.64 6.74
CA GLY A 42 5.93 1.15 7.91
C GLY A 42 7.42 0.76 7.99
N GLY A 43 7.94 0.00 7.02
CA GLY A 43 9.34 -0.42 6.99
C GLY A 43 9.74 -1.19 8.25
N TYR A 44 10.63 -0.59 9.06
CA TYR A 44 11.03 -1.13 10.36
C TYR A 44 9.87 -1.21 11.37
N GLN A 45 8.81 -0.41 11.19
CA GLN A 45 7.57 -0.46 11.96
C GLN A 45 6.49 -1.15 11.13
N CYS A 46 6.71 -2.41 10.76
CA CYS A 46 5.68 -3.19 10.07
C CYS A 46 4.39 -3.22 10.90
N TRP A 47 3.26 -2.95 10.25
CA TRP A 47 1.93 -3.07 10.86
C TRP A 47 1.68 -4.46 11.46
N CYS A 48 2.32 -5.48 10.90
CA CYS A 48 2.27 -6.85 11.41
C CYS A 48 2.78 -7.02 12.85
N GLY A 49 3.76 -6.21 13.27
CA GLY A 49 4.32 -6.24 14.62
C GLY A 49 3.66 -5.27 15.60
N GLY A 50 2.87 -4.30 15.11
CA GLY A 50 2.14 -3.34 15.93
C GLY A 50 0.68 -3.71 16.19
N LEU A 51 0.17 -4.75 15.51
CA LEU A 51 -1.19 -5.27 15.69
C LEU A 51 -1.16 -6.55 16.52
N GLU A 52 -2.26 -6.85 17.21
CA GLU A 52 -2.43 -8.09 17.99
C GLU A 52 -2.64 -9.29 17.05
N ILE A 53 -1.60 -9.66 16.32
CA ILE A 53 -1.58 -10.81 15.40
C ILE A 53 -0.87 -11.96 16.09
N THR A 54 -1.57 -13.07 16.25
CA THR A 54 -1.03 -14.29 16.86
C THR A 54 -0.03 -14.98 15.91
N ARG A 55 0.82 -15.85 16.47
CA ARG A 55 1.80 -16.61 15.66
C ARG A 55 1.13 -17.46 14.58
N SER A 56 -0.03 -18.05 14.86
CA SER A 56 -0.80 -18.85 13.90
C SER A 56 -1.33 -18.00 12.74
N GLN A 57 -1.86 -16.82 13.05
CA GLN A 57 -2.29 -15.84 12.05
C GLN A 57 -1.11 -15.34 11.20
N MET A 58 0.03 -15.05 11.83
CA MET A 58 1.26 -14.63 11.14
C MET A 58 1.75 -15.71 10.18
N LYS A 59 1.76 -16.98 10.61
CA LYS A 59 2.11 -18.11 9.76
C LYS A 59 1.16 -18.22 8.57
N TRP A 60 -0.15 -18.14 8.82
CA TRP A 60 -1.16 -18.16 7.74
C TRP A 60 -0.97 -17.01 6.74
N ILE A 61 -0.68 -15.79 7.22
CA ILE A 61 -0.37 -14.64 6.35
C ILE A 61 0.84 -14.97 5.48
N ALA A 62 1.94 -15.46 6.06
CA ALA A 62 3.17 -15.77 5.34
C ALA A 62 3.02 -16.94 4.34
N GLU A 63 2.10 -17.88 4.59
CA GLU A 63 1.80 -18.99 3.69
C GLU A 63 0.85 -18.59 2.54
N ARG A 64 -0.02 -17.60 2.76
CA ARG A 64 -1.04 -17.17 1.80
C ARG A 64 -0.59 -15.99 0.94
N PHE A 65 0.15 -15.06 1.51
CA PHE A 65 0.53 -13.80 0.89
C PHE A 65 2.05 -13.70 0.76
N ARG A 66 2.51 -13.32 -0.44
CA ARG A 66 3.95 -13.16 -0.72
C ARG A 66 4.43 -11.73 -0.51
N ASP A 67 3.56 -10.74 -0.67
CA ASP A 67 3.86 -9.34 -0.38
C ASP A 67 3.18 -8.82 0.90
N CYS A 68 3.34 -7.53 1.17
CA CYS A 68 2.88 -6.89 2.39
C CYS A 68 1.36 -6.65 2.36
N LEU A 69 0.71 -6.86 3.51
CA LEU A 69 -0.68 -6.53 3.73
C LEU A 69 -0.83 -5.15 4.36
N CYS A 70 -1.87 -4.41 3.96
CA CYS A 70 -2.21 -3.12 4.56
C CYS A 70 -2.74 -3.30 6.00
N PRO A 71 -2.67 -2.24 6.84
CA PRO A 71 -3.14 -2.31 8.23
C PRO A 71 -4.62 -2.70 8.34
N VAL A 72 -5.45 -2.38 7.34
CA VAL A 72 -6.87 -2.77 7.31
C VAL A 72 -7.02 -4.29 7.18
N CYS A 73 -6.31 -4.92 6.24
CA CYS A 73 -6.31 -6.37 6.08
C CYS A 73 -5.74 -7.07 7.30
N LEU A 74 -4.62 -6.56 7.83
CA LEU A 74 -4.01 -7.10 9.05
C LEU A 74 -4.93 -6.97 10.27
N LYS A 75 -5.71 -5.89 10.38
CA LYS A 75 -6.70 -5.73 11.45
C LYS A 75 -7.85 -6.74 11.33
N LYS A 76 -8.30 -7.06 10.11
CA LYS A 76 -9.24 -8.17 9.87
C LYS A 76 -8.67 -9.51 10.32
N VAL A 77 -7.36 -9.69 10.17
CA VAL A 77 -6.68 -10.88 10.69
C VAL A 77 -6.67 -10.91 12.21
N SER A 78 -6.26 -9.81 12.84
CA SER A 78 -6.25 -9.67 14.30
C SER A 78 -7.64 -9.89 14.92
N THR A 79 -8.69 -9.35 14.30
CA THR A 79 -10.09 -9.52 14.74
C THR A 79 -10.70 -10.88 14.40
N GLY A 80 -10.01 -11.73 13.64
CA GLY A 80 -10.49 -13.05 13.23
C GLY A 80 -11.49 -13.05 12.07
N GLU A 81 -11.77 -11.89 11.46
CA GLU A 81 -12.60 -11.80 10.24
C GLU A 81 -11.91 -12.41 9.01
N LEU A 82 -10.57 -12.40 8.98
CA LEU A 82 -9.75 -12.90 7.88
C LEU A 82 -8.59 -13.74 8.42
N GLY A 83 -8.59 -15.06 8.32
CA GLY A 83 -7.48 -15.82 8.90
C GLY A 83 -7.58 -17.32 8.70
N PRO A 84 -6.69 -18.10 9.34
CA PRO A 84 -6.78 -19.55 9.30
C PRO A 84 -8.13 -19.97 9.86
N ARG A 85 -8.92 -20.69 9.06
CA ARG A 85 -10.17 -21.26 9.52
C ARG A 85 -9.80 -22.37 10.51
N ILE A 86 -10.38 -22.31 11.71
CA ILE A 86 -10.27 -23.36 12.73
C ILE A 86 -10.94 -24.67 12.24
N SER A 87 -11.61 -24.62 11.08
CA SER A 87 -12.34 -25.72 10.46
C SER A 87 -11.46 -26.76 9.73
N ASP A 88 -10.15 -26.56 9.61
CA ASP A 88 -9.27 -27.60 9.08
C ASP A 88 -8.92 -28.56 10.24
N PRO A 89 -9.48 -29.79 10.28
CA PRO A 89 -9.15 -30.75 11.32
C PRO A 89 -7.65 -31.05 11.28
N ILE A 90 -7.02 -30.95 12.44
CA ILE A 90 -5.68 -31.48 12.70
C ILE A 90 -5.81 -33.00 12.60
N ASP A 91 -5.20 -33.59 11.57
CA ASP A 91 -4.93 -35.03 11.48
C ASP A 91 -3.70 -35.36 12.33
#